data_AF-G9PJ01-F1
#
_entry.id   AF-G9PJ01-F1
#
_cell.length_a   1.000
_cell.length_b   1.000
_cell.length_c   1.000
_cell.angle_alpha   90.00
_cell.angle_beta   90.00
_cell.angle_gamma   90.00
#
_symmetry.space_group_name_H-M   'P 1'
#
loop_
_entity.id
_entity.type
_entity.pdbx_description
1 polymer ?
#
loop_
_entity_poly.entity_id
_entity_poly.type
_entity_poly.pdbx_seq_one_letter_code
_entity_poly.pdbx_strand_id
1 'polypeptide(L)'
;LEALDALEPATRIHGDYHLGQVLHEIDGEQRWYVLDFEGEPLRPLAQRSDPDLPARDVAGMLRSFDYAAAVGEASHADWLAAVRTAFEDGYHQERWEISPETIPHAPHAAAQAEDSYEDSRQTVLTCLELDKALYEAVYEARNRPDWLSIPVAGITSVLNDPMEG
;
A
#
# COMPACT_ATOMS: atom_id res chain seq x y z
N LEU A 1 -4.85 -20.50 -2.79
CA LEU A 1 -3.43 -20.61 -3.19
C LEU A 1 -3.29 -20.64 -4.71
N GLU A 2 -4.12 -21.40 -5.47
CA GLU A 2 -4.15 -21.33 -6.96
C GLU A 2 -4.49 -19.92 -7.51
N ALA A 3 -5.22 -19.07 -6.78
CA ALA A 3 -5.46 -17.67 -7.16
C ALA A 3 -4.21 -16.76 -7.08
N LEU A 4 -3.12 -17.19 -6.43
CA LEU A 4 -1.89 -16.40 -6.35
C LEU A 4 -1.06 -16.44 -7.64
N ASP A 5 -1.42 -17.29 -8.61
CA ASP A 5 -0.76 -17.38 -9.92
C ASP A 5 -0.95 -16.12 -10.78
N ALA A 6 -1.78 -15.17 -10.31
CA ALA A 6 -2.05 -13.90 -10.97
C ALA A 6 -1.38 -12.68 -10.31
N LEU A 7 -0.48 -12.85 -9.34
CA LEU A 7 0.17 -11.71 -8.70
C LEU A 7 1.21 -11.04 -9.59
N GLU A 8 1.35 -9.72 -9.42
CA GLU A 8 2.40 -8.96 -10.07
C GLU A 8 3.78 -9.58 -9.75
N PRO A 9 4.70 -9.64 -10.73
CA PRO A 9 6.05 -10.12 -10.49
C PRO A 9 6.76 -9.23 -9.47
N ALA A 10 7.56 -9.84 -8.60
CA ALA A 10 8.39 -9.09 -7.66
C ALA A 10 9.39 -8.19 -8.41
N THR A 11 9.54 -6.96 -7.94
CA THR A 11 10.45 -5.96 -8.52
C THR A 11 11.24 -5.25 -7.43
N ARG A 12 12.17 -4.38 -7.81
CA ARG A 12 12.78 -3.46 -6.84
C ARG A 12 11.75 -2.44 -6.41
N ILE A 13 11.46 -2.43 -5.11
CA ILE A 13 10.56 -1.47 -4.47
C ILE A 13 11.37 -0.44 -3.67
N HIS A 14 10.73 0.63 -3.21
CA HIS A 14 11.31 1.53 -2.22
C HIS A 14 11.49 0.81 -0.88
N GLY A 15 10.49 0.02 -0.48
CA GLY A 15 10.55 -0.80 0.71
C GLY A 15 10.47 -0.02 2.01
N ASP A 16 10.18 1.27 2.02
CA ASP A 16 9.79 2.06 3.19
C ASP A 16 9.00 3.30 2.74
N TYR A 17 8.08 3.09 1.79
CA TYR A 17 7.38 4.19 1.13
C TYR A 17 6.23 4.72 2.00
N HIS A 18 6.29 6.00 2.35
CA HIS A 18 5.26 6.71 3.14
C HIS A 18 5.34 8.22 2.89
N LEU A 19 4.37 9.01 3.38
CA LEU A 19 4.30 10.46 3.14
C LEU A 19 5.53 11.24 3.62
N GLY A 20 6.29 10.69 4.57
CA GLY A 20 7.53 11.29 5.06
C GLY A 20 8.69 11.21 4.05
N GLN A 21 8.59 10.31 3.06
CA GLN A 21 9.59 10.09 2.01
C GLN A 21 9.21 10.75 0.69
N VAL A 22 8.20 11.62 0.72
CA VAL A 22 7.65 12.23 -0.48
C VAL A 22 7.64 13.75 -0.33
N LEU A 23 8.20 14.46 -1.31
CA LEU A 23 8.17 15.92 -1.40
C LEU A 23 7.33 16.36 -2.59
N HIS A 24 6.49 17.37 -2.37
CA HIS A 24 5.76 18.07 -3.42
C HIS A 24 6.41 19.43 -3.69
N GLU A 25 6.71 19.71 -4.96
CA GLU A 25 7.20 21.01 -5.41
C GLU A 25 6.10 22.07 -5.28
N ILE A 26 6.36 23.13 -4.51
CA ILE A 26 5.47 24.30 -4.40
C ILE A 26 6.00 25.39 -5.35
N ASP A 27 5.09 26.13 -6.00
CA ASP A 27 5.39 27.24 -6.93
C ASP A 27 6.19 26.88 -8.20
N GLY A 28 6.38 25.58 -8.47
CA GLY A 28 7.04 25.06 -9.67
C GLY A 28 6.10 24.23 -10.56
N GLU A 29 6.64 23.20 -11.19
CA GLU A 29 5.88 22.30 -12.07
C GLU A 29 4.97 21.31 -11.31
N GLN A 30 4.83 21.48 -9.98
CA GLN A 30 4.02 20.62 -9.11
C GLN A 30 4.47 19.14 -9.18
N ARG A 31 5.79 18.93 -9.24
CA ARG A 31 6.38 17.59 -9.27
C ARG A 31 6.41 16.95 -7.89
N TRP A 32 6.32 15.63 -7.90
CA TRP A 32 6.57 14.79 -6.74
C TRP A 32 7.97 14.17 -6.80
N TYR A 33 8.67 14.19 -5.68
CA TYR A 33 9.96 13.56 -5.50
C TYR A 33 9.85 12.48 -4.43
N VAL A 34 10.35 11.29 -4.74
CA VAL A 34 10.47 10.20 -3.78
C VAL A 34 11.91 10.14 -3.30
N LEU A 35 12.10 10.05 -1.99
CA LEU A 35 13.39 10.07 -1.31
C LEU A 35 13.74 8.70 -0.71
N ASP A 36 14.91 8.60 -0.08
CA ASP A 36 15.27 7.53 0.87
C ASP A 36 15.00 6.07 0.44
N PHE A 37 15.61 5.65 -0.67
CA PHE A 37 15.54 4.28 -1.18
C PHE A 37 16.44 3.27 -0.39
N GLU A 38 16.66 3.49 0.91
CA GLU A 38 17.45 2.59 1.75
C GLU A 38 16.68 1.33 2.20
N GLY A 39 15.34 1.33 2.10
CA GLY A 39 14.43 0.27 2.54
C GLY A 39 14.22 0.22 4.06
N GLU A 40 13.29 -0.62 4.56
CA GLU A 40 12.89 -0.62 5.99
C GLU A 40 14.11 -0.70 6.94
N PRO A 41 14.25 0.24 7.89
CA PRO A 41 15.39 0.28 8.80
C PRO A 41 15.58 -1.00 9.63
N LEU A 42 14.49 -1.69 9.99
CA LEU A 42 14.56 -2.91 10.78
C LEU A 42 14.84 -4.18 9.96
N ARG A 43 14.81 -4.12 8.63
CA ARG A 43 15.26 -5.24 7.79
C ARG A 43 16.79 -5.28 7.72
N PRO A 44 17.41 -6.49 7.78
CA PRO A 44 18.84 -6.65 7.52
C PRO A 44 19.23 -6.05 6.17
N LEU A 45 20.39 -5.37 6.09
CA LEU A 45 20.83 -4.66 4.88
C LEU A 45 20.81 -5.52 3.61
N ALA A 46 21.22 -6.79 3.73
CA ALA A 46 21.23 -7.74 2.61
C ALA A 46 19.84 -8.04 2.03
N GLN A 47 18.78 -7.83 2.81
CA GLN A 47 17.38 -8.06 2.42
C GLN A 47 16.66 -6.79 1.96
N ARG A 48 17.26 -5.60 2.17
CA ARG A 48 16.64 -4.32 1.78
C ARG A 48 16.61 -4.11 0.26
N SER A 49 17.48 -4.81 -0.47
CA SER A 49 17.54 -4.76 -1.93
C SER A 49 16.86 -5.94 -2.63
N ASP A 50 16.30 -6.89 -1.86
CA ASP A 50 15.61 -8.06 -2.44
C ASP A 50 14.34 -7.59 -3.16
N PRO A 51 14.04 -8.12 -4.36
CA PRO A 51 12.78 -7.84 -5.02
C PRO A 51 11.58 -8.26 -4.18
N ASP A 52 10.54 -7.43 -4.16
CA ASP A 52 9.30 -7.66 -3.41
C ASP A 52 8.10 -7.19 -4.26
N LEU A 53 6.89 -7.41 -3.76
CA LEU A 53 5.66 -7.03 -4.45
C LEU A 53 5.52 -5.50 -4.46
N PRO A 54 5.23 -4.85 -5.61
CA PRO A 54 4.98 -3.42 -5.67
C PRO A 54 3.86 -2.96 -4.72
N ALA A 55 2.86 -3.81 -4.51
CA ALA A 55 1.78 -3.62 -3.54
C ALA A 55 2.27 -3.36 -2.10
N ARG A 56 3.51 -3.72 -1.74
CA ARG A 56 4.09 -3.41 -0.43
C ARG A 56 4.31 -1.91 -0.23
N ASP A 57 4.76 -1.20 -1.27
CA ASP A 57 4.90 0.26 -1.21
C ASP A 57 3.53 0.94 -1.15
N VAL A 58 2.54 0.40 -1.88
CA VAL A 58 1.14 0.87 -1.82
C VAL A 58 0.59 0.74 -0.40
N ALA A 59 0.73 -0.44 0.22
CA ALA A 59 0.34 -0.66 1.61
C ALA A 59 1.01 0.32 2.58
N GLY A 60 2.31 0.59 2.40
CA GLY A 60 3.04 1.58 3.20
C GLY A 60 2.45 2.99 3.11
N MET A 61 2.09 3.43 1.90
CA MET A 61 1.45 4.74 1.70
C MET A 61 0.03 4.80 2.28
N LEU A 62 -0.78 3.75 2.10
CA LEU A 62 -2.13 3.67 2.67
C LEU A 62 -2.11 3.77 4.20
N ARG A 63 -1.20 3.02 4.84
CA ARG A 63 -0.94 3.15 6.27
C ARG A 63 -0.50 4.56 6.65
N SER A 64 0.33 5.21 5.83
CA SER A 64 0.74 6.59 6.06
C SER A 64 -0.44 7.58 6.04
N PHE A 65 -1.46 7.34 5.21
CA PHE A 65 -2.70 8.13 5.25
C PHE A 65 -3.49 7.90 6.53
N ASP A 66 -3.54 6.67 7.05
CA ASP A 66 -4.20 6.39 8.33
C ASP A 66 -3.54 7.16 9.48
N TYR A 67 -2.21 7.22 9.51
CA TYR A 67 -1.49 8.08 10.45
C TYR A 67 -1.81 9.55 10.23
N ALA A 68 -1.76 10.02 8.98
CA ALA A 68 -2.06 11.42 8.65
C ALA A 68 -3.49 11.81 9.02
N ALA A 69 -4.48 10.92 8.93
CA ALA A 69 -5.84 11.17 9.39
C ALA A 69 -5.97 11.17 10.91
N ALA A 70 -5.21 10.30 11.59
CA ALA A 70 -5.27 10.20 13.05
C ALA A 70 -4.59 11.39 13.74
N VAL A 71 -3.54 11.96 13.13
CA VAL A 71 -2.76 13.07 13.72
C VAL A 71 -3.01 14.41 13.04
N GLY A 72 -3.37 14.38 11.76
CA GLY A 72 -3.75 15.56 10.99
C GLY A 72 -5.22 15.84 11.24
N GLU A 73 -5.52 17.07 11.64
CA GLU A 73 -6.88 17.54 11.91
C GLU A 73 -7.67 17.72 10.60
N ALA A 74 -7.79 16.65 9.81
CA ALA A 74 -8.50 16.65 8.53
C ALA A 74 -9.95 17.08 8.76
N SER A 75 -10.37 18.13 8.06
CA SER A 75 -11.63 18.83 8.33
C SER A 75 -12.88 18.08 7.86
N HIS A 76 -12.70 17.04 7.03
CA HIS A 76 -13.78 16.27 6.42
C HIS A 76 -13.69 14.80 6.83
N ALA A 77 -14.81 14.25 7.31
CA ALA A 77 -14.90 12.86 7.77
C ALA A 77 -14.51 11.85 6.67
N ASP A 78 -14.75 12.19 5.40
CA ASP A 78 -14.53 11.29 4.26
C ASP A 78 -13.11 11.43 3.66
N TRP A 79 -12.26 12.30 4.22
CA TRP A 79 -10.93 12.57 3.65
C TRP A 79 -10.08 11.31 3.52
N LEU A 80 -10.07 10.46 4.57
CA LEU A 80 -9.27 9.24 4.58
C LEU A 80 -9.75 8.25 3.52
N ALA A 81 -11.05 8.04 3.40
CA ALA A 81 -11.60 7.15 2.37
C ALA A 81 -11.27 7.70 0.97
N ALA A 82 -11.48 9.00 0.73
CA ALA A 82 -11.24 9.62 -0.55
C ALA A 82 -9.76 9.56 -0.99
N VAL A 83 -8.81 9.82 -0.07
CA VAL A 83 -7.38 9.80 -0.43
C VAL A 83 -6.87 8.39 -0.69
N ARG A 84 -7.36 7.39 0.06
CA ARG A 84 -7.01 5.97 -0.15
C ARG A 84 -7.49 5.50 -1.51
N THR A 85 -8.78 5.69 -1.82
CA THR A 85 -9.35 5.35 -3.14
C THR A 85 -8.61 6.06 -4.27
N ALA A 86 -8.39 7.37 -4.17
CA ALA A 86 -7.70 8.12 -5.23
C ALA A 86 -6.26 7.64 -5.46
N PHE A 87 -5.55 7.25 -4.40
CA PHE A 87 -4.18 6.75 -4.52
C PHE A 87 -4.14 5.34 -5.14
N GLU A 88 -5.03 4.44 -4.72
CA GLU A 88 -5.14 3.09 -5.28
C GLU A 88 -5.56 3.13 -6.76
N ASP A 89 -6.59 3.93 -7.10
CA ASP A 89 -7.07 4.10 -8.47
C ASP A 89 -5.97 4.65 -9.38
N GLY A 90 -5.26 5.69 -8.92
CA GLY A 90 -4.15 6.29 -9.67
C GLY A 90 -3.00 5.31 -9.89
N TYR A 91 -2.64 4.53 -8.86
CA TYR A 91 -1.62 3.49 -8.98
C TYR A 91 -2.04 2.41 -9.97
N HIS A 92 -3.28 1.93 -9.90
CA HIS A 92 -3.79 0.90 -10.79
C HIS A 92 -3.86 1.38 -12.25
N GLN A 93 -4.34 2.60 -12.49
CA GLN A 93 -4.50 3.15 -13.83
C GLN A 93 -3.15 3.33 -14.55
N GLU A 94 -2.16 3.91 -13.88
CA GLU A 94 -0.80 4.09 -14.46
C GLU A 94 -0.12 2.74 -14.70
N ARG A 95 -0.30 1.76 -13.81
CA ARG A 95 0.26 0.42 -14.00
C ARG A 95 -0.34 -0.30 -15.20
N TRP A 96 -1.65 -0.15 -15.41
CA TRP A 96 -2.35 -0.69 -16.57
C TRP A 96 -1.81 -0.11 -17.89
N GLU A 97 -1.49 1.18 -17.90
CA GLU A 97 -0.95 1.87 -19.08
C GLU A 97 0.52 1.48 -19.38
N ILE A 98 1.34 1.26 -18.34
CA ILE A 98 2.78 0.97 -18.49
C ILE A 98 3.06 -0.50 -18.82
N SER A 99 2.23 -1.45 -18.41
CA SER A 99 2.51 -2.90 -18.59
C SER A 99 1.25 -3.75 -18.77
N PRO A 100 0.48 -3.56 -19.86
CA PRO A 100 -0.74 -4.34 -20.11
C PRO A 100 -0.46 -5.85 -20.24
N GLU A 101 0.72 -6.25 -20.72
CA GLU A 101 1.12 -7.66 -20.82
C GLU A 101 1.43 -8.36 -19.48
N THR A 102 1.59 -7.61 -18.37
CA THR A 102 1.70 -8.22 -17.02
C THR A 102 0.35 -8.57 -16.40
N ILE A 103 -0.75 -8.16 -17.04
CA ILE A 103 -2.11 -8.47 -16.63
C ILE A 103 -2.62 -9.62 -17.52
N PRO A 104 -3.08 -10.76 -16.97
CA PRO A 104 -3.46 -11.92 -17.77
C PRO A 104 -4.64 -11.64 -18.73
N HIS A 105 -4.36 -11.36 -20.00
CA HIS A 105 -5.39 -11.20 -21.03
C HIS A 105 -5.75 -12.54 -21.70
N ALA A 106 -6.96 -13.08 -21.45
CA ALA A 106 -7.54 -14.21 -22.19
C ALA A 106 -8.81 -13.79 -22.96
N PRO A 107 -8.92 -13.95 -24.30
CA PRO A 107 -9.91 -13.21 -25.11
C PRO A 107 -11.40 -13.65 -25.04
N HIS A 108 -11.77 -14.64 -24.23
CA HIS A 108 -13.19 -14.99 -24.00
C HIS A 108 -13.53 -15.26 -22.52
N ALA A 109 -12.53 -15.08 -21.64
CA ALA A 109 -12.58 -15.20 -20.17
C ALA A 109 -12.10 -13.91 -19.49
N ALA A 110 -11.97 -12.80 -20.24
CA ALA A 110 -11.30 -11.56 -19.84
C ALA A 110 -11.94 -10.91 -18.60
N ALA A 111 -13.27 -10.74 -18.56
CA ALA A 111 -13.92 -10.11 -17.41
C ALA A 111 -13.77 -10.93 -16.11
N GLN A 112 -13.97 -12.26 -16.17
CA GLN A 112 -13.79 -13.10 -14.99
C GLN A 112 -12.33 -13.20 -14.54
N ALA A 113 -11.38 -13.11 -15.49
CA ALA A 113 -9.95 -13.08 -15.18
C ALA A 113 -9.52 -11.73 -14.59
N GLU A 114 -10.09 -10.63 -15.07
CA GLU A 114 -9.93 -9.27 -14.52
C GLU A 114 -10.50 -9.19 -13.11
N ASP A 115 -11.73 -9.67 -12.88
CA ASP A 115 -12.35 -9.74 -11.55
C ASP A 115 -11.50 -10.60 -10.60
N SER A 116 -11.05 -11.78 -11.04
CA SER A 116 -10.22 -12.67 -10.21
C SER A 116 -8.83 -12.09 -9.89
N TYR A 117 -8.25 -11.34 -10.82
CA TYR A 117 -6.99 -10.62 -10.61
C TYR A 117 -7.18 -9.52 -9.57
N GLU A 118 -8.25 -8.75 -9.71
CA GLU A 118 -8.58 -7.66 -8.80
C GLU A 118 -8.86 -8.17 -7.38
N ASP A 119 -9.61 -9.24 -7.22
CA ASP A 119 -9.84 -9.91 -5.93
C ASP A 119 -8.52 -10.37 -5.30
N SER A 120 -7.63 -10.95 -6.11
CA SER A 120 -6.32 -11.43 -5.66
C SER A 120 -5.42 -10.26 -5.24
N ARG A 121 -5.42 -9.17 -6.01
CA ARG A 121 -4.70 -7.92 -5.73
C ARG A 121 -5.18 -7.32 -4.42
N GLN A 122 -6.49 -7.19 -4.25
CA GLN A 122 -7.10 -6.62 -3.04
C GLN A 122 -6.82 -7.49 -1.81
N THR A 123 -6.88 -8.81 -1.95
CA THR A 123 -6.52 -9.77 -0.89
C THR A 123 -5.06 -9.57 -0.46
N VAL A 124 -4.13 -9.47 -1.41
CA VAL A 124 -2.71 -9.29 -1.12
C VAL A 124 -2.43 -7.93 -0.50
N LEU A 125 -3.04 -6.86 -1.03
CA LEU A 125 -2.91 -5.52 -0.47
C LEU A 125 -3.38 -5.49 0.99
N THR A 126 -4.55 -6.06 1.28
CA THR A 126 -5.11 -6.20 2.63
C THR A 126 -4.14 -6.95 3.56
N CYS A 127 -3.53 -8.03 3.08
CA CYS A 127 -2.54 -8.81 3.83
C CYS A 127 -1.26 -8.00 4.11
N LEU A 128 -0.78 -7.21 3.15
CA LEU A 128 0.41 -6.37 3.29
C LEU A 128 0.15 -5.17 4.23
N GLU A 129 -1.05 -4.58 4.19
CA GLU A 129 -1.46 -3.57 5.16
C GLU A 129 -1.53 -4.13 6.58
N LEU A 130 -2.04 -5.36 6.75
CA LEU A 130 -2.05 -6.03 8.05
C LEU A 130 -0.62 -6.30 8.55
N ASP A 131 0.27 -6.82 7.69
CA ASP A 131 1.69 -7.02 7.99
C ASP A 131 2.34 -5.73 8.49
N LYS A 132 2.11 -4.63 7.76
CA LYS A 132 2.63 -3.30 8.13
C LYS A 132 2.04 -2.78 9.44
N ALA A 133 0.73 -2.91 9.64
CA ALA A 133 0.07 -2.47 10.87
C ALA A 133 0.52 -3.27 12.10
N LEU A 134 0.78 -4.58 11.96
CA LEU A 134 1.35 -5.41 13.03
C LEU A 134 2.78 -4.97 13.38
N TYR A 135 3.61 -4.72 12.37
CA TYR A 135 4.96 -4.18 12.55
C TYR A 135 4.92 -2.84 13.30
N GLU A 136 4.06 -1.92 12.85
CA GLU A 136 3.85 -0.62 13.47
C GLU A 136 3.37 -0.74 14.92
N ALA A 137 2.41 -1.63 15.22
CA ALA A 137 1.94 -1.83 16.58
C ALA A 137 3.08 -2.21 17.55
N VAL A 138 3.99 -3.09 17.11
CA VAL A 138 5.18 -3.44 17.89
C VAL A 138 6.12 -2.25 18.05
N TYR A 139 6.31 -1.47 16.98
CA TYR A 139 7.17 -0.29 17.01
C TYR A 139 6.61 0.81 17.93
N GLU A 140 5.33 1.17 17.79
CA GLU A 140 4.69 2.21 18.57
C GLU A 140 4.59 1.83 20.05
N ALA A 141 4.24 0.57 20.36
CA ALA A 141 4.22 0.10 21.74
C ALA A 141 5.57 0.26 22.47
N ARG A 142 6.68 0.22 21.72
CA ARG A 142 8.04 0.35 22.28
C ARG A 142 8.55 1.78 22.31
N ASN A 143 8.21 2.58 21.31
CA ASN A 143 8.85 3.89 21.07
C ASN A 143 7.91 5.08 21.28
N ARG A 144 6.61 4.95 20.98
CA ARG A 144 5.61 6.01 21.12
C ARG A 144 4.25 5.42 21.56
N PRO A 145 4.12 4.98 22.82
CA PRO A 145 2.91 4.27 23.28
C PRO A 145 1.60 5.03 23.07
N ASP A 146 1.65 6.37 23.11
CA ASP A 146 0.48 7.23 22.87
C ASP A 146 -0.09 7.10 21.44
N TRP A 147 0.71 6.58 20.49
CA TRP A 147 0.32 6.40 19.09
C TRP A 147 -0.17 4.97 18.80
N LEU A 148 -0.12 4.06 19.77
CA LEU A 148 -0.45 2.65 19.60
C LEU A 148 -1.90 2.42 19.11
N SER A 149 -2.82 3.33 19.42
CA SER A 149 -4.21 3.25 18.98
C SER A 149 -4.34 3.26 17.45
N ILE A 150 -3.41 3.91 16.74
CA ILE A 150 -3.45 4.06 15.28
C ILE A 150 -3.25 2.71 14.55
N PRO A 151 -2.16 1.95 14.77
CA PRO A 151 -2.00 0.63 14.15
C PRO A 151 -3.01 -0.40 14.68
N VAL A 152 -3.46 -0.29 15.93
CA VAL A 152 -4.53 -1.18 16.46
C VAL A 152 -5.85 -0.94 15.73
N ALA A 153 -6.21 0.31 15.42
CA ALA A 153 -7.37 0.63 14.62
C ALA A 153 -7.25 0.04 13.20
N GLY A 154 -6.07 0.14 12.57
CA GLY A 154 -5.81 -0.47 11.26
C GLY A 154 -5.99 -1.99 11.27
N ILE A 155 -5.38 -2.69 12.23
CA ILE A 155 -5.56 -4.15 12.41
C ILE A 155 -7.04 -4.50 12.60
N THR A 156 -7.75 -3.74 13.45
CA THR A 156 -9.17 -3.97 13.74
C THR A 156 -10.02 -3.76 12.50
N SER A 157 -9.71 -2.76 11.67
CA SER A 157 -10.40 -2.50 10.41
C SER A 157 -10.26 -3.70 9.47
N VAL A 158 -9.04 -4.17 9.24
CA VAL A 158 -8.77 -5.31 8.35
C VAL A 158 -9.46 -6.60 8.84
N LEU A 159 -9.53 -6.83 10.15
CA LEU A 159 -10.17 -8.03 10.70
C LEU A 159 -11.70 -7.97 10.70
N ASN A 160 -12.29 -6.78 10.76
CA ASN A 160 -13.74 -6.57 10.80
C ASN A 160 -14.37 -6.32 9.44
N ASP A 161 -13.56 -6.12 8.41
CA ASP A 161 -13.98 -6.08 7.02
C ASP A 161 -13.63 -7.43 6.38
N PRO A 162 -14.43 -8.49 6.64
CA PRO A 162 -14.21 -9.74 5.95
C PRO A 162 -14.51 -9.47 4.49
N MET A 163 -13.46 -9.49 3.65
CA MET A 163 -13.51 -9.67 2.21
C MET A 163 -14.85 -10.34 1.83
N GLU A 164 -15.83 -9.56 1.37
CA GLU A 164 -17.06 -10.12 0.82
C GLU A 164 -16.60 -10.85 -0.44
N GLY A 165 -16.42 -12.17 -0.31
CA GLY A 165 -15.96 -13.05 -1.37
C GLY A 165 -17.07 -13.45 -2.35
#